data_AF-A0A516H455-F1
#
_entry.id   AF-A0A516H455-F1
#
_cell.length_a   1.000
_cell.length_b   1.000
_cell.length_c   1.000
_cell.angle_alpha   90.00
_cell.angle_beta   90.00
_cell.angle_gamma   90.00
#
_symmetry.space_group_name_H-M   'P 1'
#
loop_
_entity.id
_entity.type
_entity.pdbx_description
1 polymer ?
#
loop_
_entity_poly.entity_id
_entity_poly.type
_entity_poly.pdbx_seq_one_letter_code
_entity_poly.pdbx_strand_id
1 'polypeptide(L)'
;MAKQIIFYWDFTSPYAYIGANTIEAVARKHNRSVDWRPVSIGHLWKAIPDRTPFPKVKMDYMEHDWTRSAKLAGLPIVTTPNPFPTDAKLPRLLFYRLKEQNPTKAVTFAKAAFKQYWGEGKDIAAPEHLKAVVHVAGVPEAEIAKAAEDAAARQAVIDSTAEAIEAKAFGTPTFIVDDEMFWGSDRIDHIDRWLSQKK
;
A
#
# COMPACT_ATOMS: atom_id res chain seq x y z
N MET A 1 2.30 -21.01 -14.30
CA MET A 1 2.01 -20.39 -12.99
C MET A 1 0.80 -19.48 -13.15
N ALA A 2 -0.10 -19.40 -12.16
CA ALA A 2 -1.24 -18.49 -12.24
C ALA A 2 -0.74 -17.02 -12.27
N LYS A 3 -1.37 -16.15 -13.08
CA LYS A 3 -1.02 -14.71 -13.16
C LYS A 3 -1.07 -14.09 -11.76
N GLN A 4 -0.20 -13.15 -11.43
CA GLN A 4 -0.26 -12.49 -10.12
C GLN A 4 -1.41 -11.47 -10.07
N ILE A 5 -1.89 -11.15 -8.87
CA ILE A 5 -2.72 -9.96 -8.63
C ILE A 5 -1.74 -8.81 -8.39
N ILE A 6 -1.75 -7.79 -9.25
CA ILE A 6 -0.93 -6.59 -9.01
C ILE A 6 -1.65 -5.73 -7.99
N PHE A 7 -0.93 -5.27 -6.97
CA PHE A 7 -1.46 -4.41 -5.91
C PHE A 7 -0.66 -3.10 -5.87
N TYR A 8 -1.26 -2.02 -6.36
CA TYR A 8 -0.73 -0.65 -6.24
C TYR A 8 -1.23 0.02 -4.97
N TRP A 9 -0.30 0.55 -4.17
CA TRP A 9 -0.60 1.10 -2.85
C TRP A 9 0.32 2.23 -2.41
N ASP A 10 -0.05 2.95 -1.36
CA ASP A 10 0.81 3.94 -0.70
C ASP A 10 0.57 3.85 0.81
N PHE A 11 1.63 4.04 1.62
CA PHE A 11 1.52 4.02 3.08
C PHE A 11 0.56 5.08 3.62
N THR A 12 0.38 6.19 2.89
CA THR A 12 -0.54 7.26 3.29
C THR A 12 -2.01 6.97 2.96
N SER A 13 -2.37 5.79 2.46
CA SER A 13 -3.77 5.43 2.18
C SER A 13 -4.35 4.51 3.26
N PRO A 14 -5.43 4.92 3.96
CA PRO A 14 -6.07 4.08 4.96
C PRO A 14 -6.77 2.88 4.33
N TYR A 15 -7.35 3.04 3.14
CA TYR A 15 -7.95 1.92 2.41
C TYR A 15 -6.86 0.95 1.91
N ALA A 16 -5.65 1.44 1.61
CA ALA A 16 -4.55 0.56 1.25
C ALA A 16 -4.05 -0.26 2.45
N TYR A 17 -4.12 0.29 3.67
CA TYR A 17 -3.91 -0.49 4.89
C TYR A 17 -4.91 -1.64 5.01
N ILE A 18 -6.20 -1.39 4.75
CA ILE A 18 -7.22 -2.45 4.73
C ILE A 18 -6.89 -3.49 3.66
N GLY A 19 -6.62 -3.04 2.43
CA GLY A 19 -6.29 -3.92 1.31
C GLY A 19 -5.05 -4.79 1.56
N ALA A 20 -4.00 -4.20 2.13
CA ALA A 20 -2.76 -4.86 2.51
C ALA A 20 -2.98 -6.04 3.49
N ASN A 21 -4.02 -5.99 4.31
CA ASN A 21 -4.31 -7.03 5.29
C ASN A 21 -5.36 -8.07 4.82
N THR A 22 -6.01 -7.84 3.67
CA THR A 22 -7.16 -8.65 3.24
C THR A 22 -6.95 -9.32 1.87
N ILE A 23 -6.20 -8.70 0.94
CA ILE A 23 -6.05 -9.23 -0.43
C ILE A 23 -5.35 -10.59 -0.51
N GLU A 24 -4.38 -10.87 0.36
CA GLU A 24 -3.61 -12.12 0.30
C GLU A 24 -4.44 -13.35 0.66
N ALA A 25 -5.49 -13.20 1.47
CA ALA A 25 -6.40 -14.29 1.78
C ALA A 25 -7.19 -14.70 0.53
N VAL A 26 -7.70 -13.71 -0.23
CA VAL A 26 -8.39 -13.93 -1.51
C VAL A 26 -7.43 -14.52 -2.55
N ALA A 27 -6.22 -13.97 -2.67
CA ALA A 27 -5.23 -14.49 -3.60
C ALA A 27 -4.94 -15.98 -3.33
N ARG A 28 -4.68 -16.34 -2.05
CA ARG A 28 -4.40 -17.72 -1.64
C ARG A 28 -5.57 -18.66 -1.92
N LYS A 29 -6.81 -18.24 -1.65
CA LYS A 29 -8.03 -19.01 -1.95
C LYS A 29 -8.10 -19.42 -3.42
N HIS A 30 -7.57 -18.59 -4.32
CA HIS A 30 -7.59 -18.80 -5.78
C HIS A 30 -6.25 -19.27 -6.36
N ASN A 31 -5.32 -19.76 -5.54
CA ASN A 31 -3.97 -20.15 -5.97
C ASN A 31 -3.22 -19.05 -6.74
N ARG A 32 -3.47 -17.78 -6.38
CA ARG A 32 -2.78 -16.60 -6.89
C ARG A 32 -1.73 -16.13 -5.87
N SER A 33 -0.74 -15.39 -6.35
CA SER A 33 0.12 -14.55 -5.50
C SER A 33 -0.20 -13.08 -5.71
N VAL A 34 0.20 -12.24 -4.76
CA VAL A 34 0.03 -10.78 -4.85
C VAL A 34 1.38 -10.14 -5.10
N ASP A 35 1.47 -9.35 -6.16
CA ASP A 35 2.64 -8.52 -6.45
C ASP A 35 2.42 -7.12 -5.88
N TRP A 36 3.07 -6.84 -4.75
CA TRP A 36 2.98 -5.57 -4.04
C TRP A 36 3.86 -4.52 -4.74
N ARG A 37 3.25 -3.43 -5.18
CA ARG A 37 3.89 -2.33 -5.90
C ARG A 37 3.54 -0.99 -5.25
N PRO A 38 4.27 -0.54 -4.21
CA PRO A 38 4.02 0.79 -3.69
C PRO A 38 4.31 1.84 -4.75
N VAL A 39 3.45 2.85 -4.83
CA VAL A 39 3.57 3.96 -5.76
C VAL A 39 3.90 5.23 -5.00
N SER A 40 4.17 6.32 -5.72
CA SER A 40 4.09 7.65 -5.15
C SER A 40 2.72 8.24 -5.40
N ILE A 41 1.82 8.24 -4.41
CA ILE A 41 0.46 8.75 -4.61
C ILE A 41 0.43 10.21 -5.09
N GLY A 42 1.36 11.04 -4.61
CA GLY A 42 1.49 12.43 -5.07
C GLY A 42 1.88 12.56 -6.54
N HIS A 43 2.74 11.68 -7.07
CA HIS A 43 3.09 11.68 -8.50
C HIS A 43 1.98 11.06 -9.35
N LEU A 44 1.32 10.00 -8.85
CA LEU A 44 0.11 9.44 -9.47
C LEU A 44 -0.95 10.53 -9.66
N TRP A 45 -1.24 11.29 -8.60
CA TRP A 45 -2.22 12.38 -8.64
C TRP A 45 -1.82 13.55 -9.54
N LYS A 46 -0.53 13.86 -9.68
CA LYS A 46 -0.06 14.88 -10.63
C LYS A 46 -0.29 14.47 -12.09
N ALA A 47 -0.33 13.17 -12.38
CA ALA A 47 -0.56 12.66 -13.72
C ALA A 47 -2.06 12.59 -14.10
N ILE A 48 -2.98 12.80 -13.16
CA ILE A 48 -4.42 12.79 -13.42
C ILE A 48 -4.85 14.18 -13.90
N PRO A 49 -5.35 14.32 -15.15
CA PRO A 49 -5.91 15.58 -15.64
C PRO A 49 -7.08 16.05 -14.77
N ASP A 50 -7.21 17.36 -14.60
CA ASP A 50 -8.37 18.00 -13.95
C ASP A 50 -8.63 17.58 -12.49
N ARG A 51 -7.64 16.98 -11.81
CA ARG A 51 -7.79 16.60 -10.40
C ARG A 51 -7.96 17.83 -9.50
N THR A 52 -9.09 17.93 -8.83
CA THR A 52 -9.32 18.94 -7.78
C THR A 52 -9.01 18.38 -6.39
N PRO A 53 -8.64 19.24 -5.41
CA PRO A 53 -8.62 18.85 -4.01
C PRO A 53 -9.97 18.27 -3.56
N PHE A 54 -9.94 17.35 -2.59
CA PHE A 54 -11.18 16.84 -2.01
C PHE A 54 -11.89 17.94 -1.22
N PRO A 55 -13.21 18.13 -1.41
CA PRO A 55 -13.99 19.03 -0.56
C PRO A 55 -13.90 18.59 0.91
N LYS A 56 -13.91 19.57 1.84
CA LYS A 56 -13.85 19.28 3.28
C LYS A 56 -14.93 18.27 3.71
N VAL A 57 -16.17 18.42 3.24
CA VAL A 57 -17.27 17.49 3.55
C VAL A 57 -16.98 16.04 3.15
N LYS A 58 -16.21 15.83 2.06
CA LYS A 58 -15.78 14.49 1.63
C LYS A 58 -14.67 13.96 2.54
N MET A 59 -13.71 14.79 2.93
CA MET A 59 -12.66 14.40 3.87
C MET A 59 -13.24 14.01 5.23
N ASP A 60 -14.19 14.80 5.75
CA ASP A 60 -14.87 14.51 7.01
C ASP A 60 -15.60 13.16 6.93
N TYR A 61 -16.32 12.88 5.83
CA TYR A 61 -16.93 11.55 5.62
C TYR A 61 -15.90 10.43 5.58
N MET A 62 -14.81 10.62 4.82
CA MET A 62 -13.80 9.59 4.63
C MET A 62 -13.16 9.18 5.96
N GLU A 63 -12.99 10.11 6.90
CA GLU A 63 -12.45 9.83 8.24
C GLU A 63 -13.31 8.86 9.04
N HIS A 64 -14.63 9.06 9.00
CA HIS A 64 -15.58 8.12 9.58
C HIS A 64 -15.60 6.80 8.82
N ASP A 65 -15.53 6.84 7.49
CA ASP A 65 -15.62 5.65 6.64
C ASP A 65 -14.42 4.72 6.81
N TRP A 66 -13.18 5.21 6.71
CA TRP A 66 -12.01 4.34 6.85
C TRP A 66 -11.92 3.74 8.25
N THR A 67 -12.36 4.47 9.28
CA THR A 67 -12.44 3.96 10.65
C THR A 67 -13.43 2.79 10.73
N ARG A 68 -14.63 2.95 10.16
CA ARG A 68 -15.66 1.91 10.12
C ARG A 68 -15.22 0.70 9.28
N SER A 69 -14.61 0.95 8.12
CA SER A 69 -14.14 -0.07 7.19
C SER A 69 -12.99 -0.90 7.77
N ALA A 70 -12.04 -0.26 8.47
CA ALA A 70 -10.96 -0.99 9.16
C ALA A 70 -11.48 -1.83 10.32
N LYS A 71 -12.45 -1.32 11.11
CA LYS A 71 -13.12 -2.10 12.17
C LYS A 71 -13.84 -3.32 11.61
N LEU A 72 -14.53 -3.17 10.48
CA LEU A 72 -15.20 -4.28 9.79
C LEU A 72 -14.18 -5.36 9.35
N ALA A 73 -12.99 -4.93 8.92
CA ALA A 73 -11.88 -5.82 8.57
C ALA A 73 -11.12 -6.39 9.79
N GLY A 74 -11.53 -6.07 11.03
CA GLY A 74 -10.88 -6.53 12.25
C GLY A 74 -9.50 -5.89 12.51
N LEU A 75 -9.25 -4.70 11.94
CA LEU A 75 -7.97 -4.01 12.04
C LEU A 75 -8.00 -2.91 13.10
N PRO A 76 -6.92 -2.76 13.90
CA PRO A 76 -6.74 -1.58 14.74
C PRO A 76 -6.58 -0.35 13.85
N ILE A 77 -7.20 0.76 14.23
CA ILE A 77 -7.06 2.03 13.51
C ILE A 77 -7.18 3.21 14.48
N VAL A 78 -6.25 4.16 14.41
CA VAL A 78 -6.43 5.50 14.97
C VAL A 78 -7.28 6.31 14.00
N THR A 79 -8.05 7.29 14.49
CA THR A 79 -8.94 8.08 13.64
C THR A 79 -8.20 8.71 12.45
N THR A 80 -7.16 9.50 12.72
CA THR A 80 -6.23 10.02 11.72
C THR A 80 -4.84 10.11 12.35
N PRO A 81 -3.79 9.53 11.72
CA PRO A 81 -2.41 9.69 12.20
C PRO A 81 -1.97 11.16 12.18
N ASN A 82 -0.99 11.51 13.01
CA ASN A 82 -0.39 12.85 12.98
C ASN A 82 1.14 12.72 12.84
N PRO A 83 1.76 13.24 11.76
CA PRO A 83 1.16 13.99 10.64
C PRO A 83 0.36 13.10 9.67
N PHE A 84 -0.59 13.72 8.97
CA PHE A 84 -1.29 13.12 7.83
C PHE A 84 -1.39 14.12 6.66
N PRO A 85 -0.89 13.77 5.45
CA PRO A 85 -0.10 12.56 5.14
C PRO A 85 1.34 12.63 5.70
N THR A 86 1.91 11.46 6.01
CA THR A 86 3.35 11.30 6.35
C THR A 86 4.25 11.35 5.11
N ASP A 87 5.54 11.67 5.28
CA ASP A 87 6.55 11.44 4.24
C ASP A 87 6.91 9.96 4.12
N ALA A 88 6.21 9.28 3.20
CA ALA A 88 6.43 7.86 2.92
C ALA A 88 7.58 7.58 1.94
N LYS A 89 8.45 8.54 1.59
CA LYS A 89 9.51 8.32 0.58
C LYS A 89 10.49 7.23 1.00
N LEU A 90 11.16 7.38 2.14
CA LEU A 90 12.15 6.42 2.61
C LEU A 90 11.55 5.02 2.86
N PRO A 91 10.38 4.88 3.51
CA PRO A 91 9.71 3.58 3.63
C PRO A 91 9.43 2.89 2.28
N ARG A 92 9.07 3.64 1.22
CA ARG A 92 8.87 3.06 -0.12
C ARG A 92 10.16 2.56 -0.75
N LEU A 93 11.25 3.31 -0.62
CA LEU A 93 12.57 2.87 -1.09
C LEU A 93 13.00 1.59 -0.35
N LEU A 94 12.84 1.58 0.96
CA LEU A 94 13.15 0.42 1.79
C LEU A 94 12.32 -0.81 1.38
N PHE A 95 11.03 -0.64 1.08
CA PHE A 95 10.21 -1.73 0.56
C PHE A 95 10.79 -2.33 -0.72
N TYR A 96 11.11 -1.52 -1.74
CA TYR A 96 11.63 -2.03 -3.01
C TYR A 96 13.00 -2.70 -2.86
N ARG A 97 13.87 -2.11 -2.04
CA ARG A 97 15.16 -2.71 -1.72
C ARG A 97 15.01 -4.08 -1.07
N LEU A 98 14.10 -4.21 -0.10
CA LEU A 98 13.81 -5.48 0.54
C LEU A 98 13.14 -6.46 -0.44
N LYS A 99 12.29 -5.99 -1.34
CA LYS A 99 11.57 -6.82 -2.31
C LYS A 99 12.54 -7.54 -3.25
N GLU A 100 13.58 -6.85 -3.70
CA GLU A 100 14.63 -7.44 -4.55
C GLU A 100 15.38 -8.57 -3.84
N GLN A 101 15.62 -8.44 -2.53
CA GLN A 101 16.35 -9.43 -1.74
C GLN A 101 15.44 -10.58 -1.26
N ASN A 102 14.24 -10.24 -0.79
CA ASN A 102 13.29 -11.15 -0.19
C ASN A 102 11.86 -10.52 -0.21
N PRO A 103 11.03 -10.88 -1.21
CA PRO A 103 9.67 -10.36 -1.34
C PRO A 103 8.80 -10.56 -0.10
N THR A 104 8.91 -11.72 0.57
CA THR A 104 8.15 -12.01 1.79
C THR A 104 8.52 -11.05 2.92
N LYS A 105 9.81 -10.77 3.10
CA LYS A 105 10.28 -9.83 4.12
C LYS A 105 9.84 -8.39 3.82
N ALA A 106 9.80 -8.00 2.54
CA ALA A 106 9.26 -6.70 2.12
C ALA A 106 7.78 -6.55 2.49
N VAL A 107 6.96 -7.59 2.27
CA VAL A 107 5.55 -7.59 2.67
C VAL A 107 5.39 -7.52 4.20
N THR A 108 6.18 -8.28 4.96
CA THR A 108 6.19 -8.20 6.43
C THR A 108 6.53 -6.79 6.91
N PHE A 109 7.55 -6.16 6.33
CA PHE A 109 7.89 -4.76 6.60
C PHE A 109 6.74 -3.80 6.27
N ALA A 110 6.13 -3.92 5.08
CA ALA A 110 5.03 -3.05 4.68
C ALA A 110 3.84 -3.15 5.65
N LYS A 111 3.45 -4.38 6.04
CA LYS A 111 2.36 -4.58 7.00
C LYS A 111 2.69 -4.01 8.39
N ALA A 112 3.93 -4.14 8.85
CA ALA A 112 4.38 -3.56 10.10
C ALA A 112 4.35 -2.02 10.07
N ALA A 113 4.83 -1.40 8.99
CA ALA A 113 4.77 0.05 8.79
C ALA A 113 3.32 0.55 8.72
N PHE A 114 2.46 -0.14 7.96
CA PHE A 114 1.04 0.19 7.90
C PHE A 114 0.38 0.12 9.28
N LYS A 115 0.62 -0.95 10.05
CA LYS A 115 0.09 -1.11 11.41
C LYS A 115 0.59 0.00 12.34
N GLN A 116 1.88 0.34 12.27
CA GLN A 116 2.44 1.40 13.10
C GLN A 116 1.83 2.77 12.76
N TYR A 117 1.68 3.09 11.47
CA TYR A 117 1.12 4.38 11.06
C TYR A 117 -0.39 4.46 11.31
N TRP A 118 -1.17 3.54 10.76
CA TRP A 118 -2.63 3.57 10.83
C TRP A 118 -3.21 2.96 12.10
N GLY A 119 -2.59 1.91 12.63
CA GLY A 119 -3.05 1.22 13.83
C GLY A 119 -2.60 1.90 15.13
N GLU A 120 -1.41 2.48 15.15
CA GLU A 120 -0.81 3.06 16.36
C GLU A 120 -0.63 4.59 16.28
N GLY A 121 -0.85 5.22 15.13
CA GLY A 121 -0.71 6.67 14.95
C GLY A 121 0.72 7.18 15.00
N LYS A 122 1.71 6.29 14.87
CA LYS A 122 3.14 6.63 14.95
C LYS A 122 3.70 6.90 13.56
N ASP A 123 4.31 8.07 13.40
CA ASP A 123 4.85 8.52 12.13
C ASP A 123 6.02 7.65 11.63
N ILE A 124 5.85 6.96 10.51
CA ILE A 124 6.86 6.10 9.89
C ILE A 124 7.98 6.87 9.16
N ALA A 125 7.87 8.20 9.05
CA ALA A 125 8.97 9.06 8.62
C ALA A 125 9.98 9.33 9.73
N ALA A 126 9.58 9.18 11.01
CA ALA A 126 10.47 9.39 12.14
C ALA A 126 11.50 8.24 12.23
N PRO A 127 12.82 8.53 12.36
CA PRO A 127 13.86 7.51 12.37
C PRO A 127 13.63 6.41 13.41
N GLU A 128 13.25 6.77 14.64
CA GLU A 128 13.04 5.81 15.73
C GLU A 128 11.83 4.88 15.48
N HIS A 129 10.77 5.41 14.87
CA HIS A 129 9.61 4.59 14.51
C HIS A 129 9.95 3.62 13.37
N LEU A 130 10.65 4.09 12.33
CA LEU A 130 11.09 3.25 11.22
C LEU A 130 12.05 2.15 11.67
N LYS A 131 12.97 2.45 12.62
CA LYS A 131 13.81 1.43 13.28
C LYS A 131 12.98 0.36 13.97
N ALA A 132 11.94 0.76 14.71
CA ALA A 132 11.05 -0.19 15.36
C ALA A 132 10.31 -1.08 14.34
N VAL A 133 9.89 -0.53 13.19
CA VAL A 133 9.26 -1.32 12.11
C VAL A 133 10.22 -2.35 11.55
N VAL A 134 11.46 -1.96 11.20
CA VAL A 134 12.42 -2.91 10.63
C VAL A 134 12.80 -4.00 11.63
N HIS A 135 12.89 -3.66 12.92
CA HIS A 135 13.10 -4.64 13.97
C HIS A 135 11.98 -5.69 14.03
N VAL A 136 10.71 -5.24 14.03
CA VAL A 136 9.53 -6.13 13.98
C VAL A 136 9.54 -7.00 12.72
N ALA A 137 10.01 -6.47 11.59
CA ALA A 137 10.12 -7.20 10.33
C ALA A 137 11.36 -8.11 10.21
N GLY A 138 12.23 -8.13 11.23
CA GLY A 138 13.50 -8.87 11.19
C GLY A 138 14.46 -8.36 10.11
N VAL A 139 14.41 -7.07 9.81
CA VAL A 139 15.25 -6.36 8.84
C VAL A 139 16.38 -5.65 9.60
N PRO A 140 17.66 -5.81 9.19
CA PRO A 140 18.76 -5.06 9.80
C PRO A 140 18.57 -3.55 9.65
N GLU A 141 18.77 -2.78 10.71
CA GLU A 141 18.62 -1.32 10.69
C GLU A 141 19.49 -0.64 9.61
N ALA A 142 20.65 -1.21 9.30
CA ALA A 142 21.53 -0.74 8.24
C ALA A 142 20.86 -0.67 6.86
N GLU A 143 19.80 -1.46 6.62
CA GLU A 143 19.05 -1.39 5.36
C GLU A 143 18.29 -0.06 5.19
N ILE A 144 17.97 0.66 6.27
CA ILE A 144 17.35 1.99 6.19
C ILE A 144 18.27 2.97 5.47
N ALA A 145 19.53 3.06 5.91
CA ALA A 145 20.52 3.96 5.31
C ALA A 145 20.82 3.56 3.86
N LYS A 146 20.99 2.26 3.61
CA LYS A 146 21.22 1.74 2.26
C LYS A 146 20.06 2.05 1.32
N ALA A 147 18.82 1.95 1.79
CA ALA A 147 17.63 2.28 1.00
C ALA A 147 17.58 3.77 0.59
N ALA A 148 18.09 4.68 1.43
CA ALA A 148 18.11 6.11 1.11
C ALA A 148 19.01 6.44 -0.09
N GLU A 149 20.07 5.65 -0.28
CA GLU A 149 21.08 5.79 -1.34
C GLU A 149 20.85 4.84 -2.52
N ASP A 150 19.84 3.97 -2.43
CA ASP A 150 19.59 2.93 -3.42
C ASP A 150 18.93 3.49 -4.69
N ALA A 151 19.72 3.64 -5.75
CA ALA A 151 19.26 4.11 -7.05
C ALA A 151 18.26 3.13 -7.70
N ALA A 152 18.44 1.82 -7.53
CA ALA A 152 17.54 0.82 -8.09
C ALA A 152 16.18 0.85 -7.38
N ALA A 153 16.16 0.97 -6.06
CA ALA A 153 14.91 1.15 -5.32
C ALA A 153 14.18 2.45 -5.70
N ARG A 154 14.93 3.53 -5.93
CA ARG A 154 14.36 4.80 -6.41
C ARG A 154 13.74 4.64 -7.80
N GLN A 155 14.44 3.97 -8.71
CA GLN A 155 13.93 3.69 -10.05
C GLN A 155 12.68 2.81 -9.99
N ALA A 156 12.66 1.77 -9.15
CA ALA A 156 11.50 0.90 -8.99
C ALA A 156 10.23 1.63 -8.49
N VAL A 157 10.38 2.65 -7.63
CA VAL A 157 9.23 3.52 -7.25
C VAL A 157 8.73 4.34 -8.44
N ILE A 158 9.64 4.87 -9.26
CA ILE A 158 9.31 5.64 -10.47
C ILE A 158 8.57 4.75 -11.46
N ASP A 159 9.13 3.59 -11.78
CA ASP A 159 8.59 2.63 -12.74
C ASP A 159 7.21 2.13 -12.28
N SER A 160 7.08 1.70 -11.03
CA SER A 160 5.80 1.29 -10.45
C SER A 160 4.72 2.38 -10.53
N THR A 161 5.11 3.64 -10.31
CA THR A 161 4.17 4.76 -10.42
C THR A 161 3.78 5.00 -11.88
N ALA A 162 4.72 4.89 -12.82
CA ALA A 162 4.46 5.02 -14.25
C ALA A 162 3.55 3.88 -14.77
N GLU A 163 3.81 2.64 -14.36
CA GLU A 163 2.98 1.49 -14.66
C GLU A 163 1.55 1.65 -14.09
N ALA A 164 1.41 2.19 -12.88
CA ALA A 164 0.10 2.47 -12.31
C ALA A 164 -0.67 3.53 -13.13
N ILE A 165 0.02 4.56 -13.65
CA ILE A 165 -0.57 5.57 -14.54
C ILE A 165 -1.00 4.92 -15.85
N GLU A 166 -0.16 4.07 -16.46
CA GLU A 166 -0.48 3.34 -17.69
C GLU A 166 -1.69 2.41 -17.49
N ALA A 167 -1.76 1.74 -16.34
CA ALA A 167 -2.91 0.95 -15.92
C ALA A 167 -4.15 1.78 -15.56
N LYS A 168 -4.11 3.12 -15.74
CA LYS A 168 -5.18 4.08 -15.44
C LYS A 168 -5.60 4.09 -13.96
N ALA A 169 -4.71 3.69 -13.06
CA ALA A 169 -4.93 3.82 -11.63
C ALA A 169 -4.97 5.31 -11.26
N PHE A 170 -5.92 5.70 -10.41
CA PHE A 170 -6.11 7.09 -9.99
C PHE A 170 -6.07 7.26 -8.47
N GLY A 171 -5.84 6.17 -7.74
CA GLY A 171 -5.74 6.16 -6.29
C GLY A 171 -5.26 4.82 -5.76
N THR A 172 -5.15 4.73 -4.45
CA THR A 172 -4.71 3.53 -3.74
C THR A 172 -5.73 3.13 -2.67
N PRO A 173 -6.04 1.84 -2.50
CA PRO A 173 -5.47 0.70 -3.22
C PRO A 173 -6.07 0.55 -4.61
N THR A 174 -5.26 0.12 -5.57
CA THR A 174 -5.74 -0.37 -6.88
C THR A 174 -5.18 -1.77 -7.10
N PHE A 175 -6.03 -2.68 -7.58
CA PHE A 175 -5.68 -4.06 -7.89
C PHE A 175 -5.88 -4.33 -9.39
N ILE A 176 -4.95 -5.04 -10.02
CA ILE A 176 -5.12 -5.54 -11.40
C ILE A 176 -5.18 -7.07 -11.35
N VAL A 177 -6.25 -7.64 -11.91
CA VAL A 177 -6.54 -9.07 -11.91
C VAL A 177 -6.91 -9.53 -13.31
N ASP A 178 -5.95 -10.17 -14.00
CA ASP A 178 -6.13 -10.63 -15.39
C ASP A 178 -6.60 -9.49 -16.30
N ASP A 179 -5.88 -8.36 -16.24
CA ASP A 179 -6.11 -7.14 -17.03
C ASP A 179 -7.35 -6.32 -16.62
N GLU A 180 -8.11 -6.78 -15.62
CA GLU A 180 -9.23 -6.05 -15.01
C GLU A 180 -8.79 -5.23 -13.80
N MET A 181 -9.17 -3.95 -13.74
CA MET A 181 -8.84 -3.04 -12.65
C MET A 181 -9.94 -2.96 -11.58
N PHE A 182 -9.56 -3.11 -10.31
CA PHE A 182 -10.42 -2.91 -9.14
C PHE A 182 -9.82 -1.83 -8.24
N TRP A 183 -10.54 -0.74 -8.01
CA TRP A 183 -10.09 0.36 -7.13
C TRP A 183 -10.88 0.37 -5.83
N GLY A 184 -10.16 0.39 -4.70
CA GLY A 184 -10.74 0.43 -3.36
C GLY A 184 -10.70 -0.92 -2.63
N SER A 185 -10.57 -0.87 -1.29
CA SER A 185 -10.59 -2.09 -0.45
C SER A 185 -11.97 -2.74 -0.39
N ASP A 186 -13.03 -1.97 -0.67
CA ASP A 186 -14.41 -2.43 -0.83
C ASP A 186 -14.59 -3.35 -2.06
N ARG A 187 -13.60 -3.44 -2.96
CA ARG A 187 -13.63 -4.31 -4.14
C ARG A 187 -12.99 -5.68 -3.93
N ILE A 188 -12.49 -5.99 -2.74
CA ILE A 188 -11.83 -7.27 -2.48
C ILE A 188 -12.81 -8.45 -2.62
N ASP A 189 -14.05 -8.30 -2.15
CA ASP A 189 -15.11 -9.30 -2.36
C ASP A 189 -15.49 -9.43 -3.85
N HIS A 190 -15.37 -8.34 -4.62
CA HIS A 190 -15.61 -8.37 -6.06
C HIS A 190 -14.48 -9.14 -6.77
N ILE A 191 -13.23 -8.95 -6.36
CA ILE A 191 -12.07 -9.71 -6.85
C ILE A 191 -12.25 -11.20 -6.56
N ASP A 192 -12.70 -11.57 -5.35
CA ASP A 192 -12.97 -12.97 -4.99
C ASP A 192 -14.03 -13.61 -5.89
N ARG A 193 -15.11 -12.87 -6.19
CA ARG A 193 -16.17 -13.31 -7.10
C ARG A 193 -15.69 -13.41 -8.55
N TRP A 194 -14.93 -12.43 -9.02
CA TRP A 194 -14.34 -12.41 -10.36
C TRP A 194 -13.46 -13.64 -10.60
N LEU A 195 -12.58 -13.96 -9.66
CA LEU A 195 -11.71 -15.12 -9.72
C LEU A 195 -12.47 -16.46 -9.65
N SER A 196 -13.61 -16.47 -8.95
CA SER A 196 -14.46 -17.67 -8.84
C SER A 196 -15.22 -17.99 -10.14
N GLN A 197 -15.52 -16.99 -10.96
CA GLN A 197 -16.27 -17.15 -12.22
C GLN A 197 -15.41 -17.69 -13.37
N LYS A 198 -14.09 -17.47 -13.34
CA LYS A 198 -13.16 -17.90 -14.40
C LYS A 198 -12.73 -19.38 -14.28
N LYS A 199 -13.65 -20.27 -13.93
CA LYS A 199 -13.42 -21.73 -13.98
C LYS A 199 -13.68 -22.30 -15.35
#